data_AF-D1P8S7-F1
#
_entry.id   AF-D1P8S7-F1
#
_cell.length_a   1.000
_cell.length_b   1.000
_cell.length_c   1.000
_cell.angle_alpha   90.00
_cell.angle_beta   90.00
_cell.angle_gamma   90.00
#
_symmetry.space_group_name_H-M   'P 1'
#
loop_
_entity.id
_entity.type
_entity.pdbx_description
1 polymer ?
#
loop_
_entity_poly.entity_id
_entity_poly.type
_entity_poly.pdbx_seq_one_letter_code
_entity_poly.pdbx_strand_id
1 'polypeptide(L)'
;MRDINMIVVHCSGSRCNHRYTMKMLRYDHVHNNGWTDIGYHFYITLDGVVHACRPVERMGSHALGYNAHSIGICYEGGLSPSGCISDTRTPEQKESMKHLIQDLHHRFPGIRTILGHRDLPGVQKACPCFDATKLQYLLDAS
;
A
#
# COMPACT_ATOMS: atom_id res chain seq x y z
N MET A 1 12.09 -18.77 -0.14
CA MET A 1 11.46 -17.53 0.36
C MET A 1 11.81 -16.41 -0.61
N ARG A 2 10.88 -15.50 -0.95
CA ARG A 2 11.18 -14.38 -1.86
C ARG A 2 12.18 -13.43 -1.19
N ASP A 3 13.13 -12.90 -1.97
CA ASP A 3 13.98 -11.80 -1.50
C ASP A 3 13.18 -10.51 -1.52
N ILE A 4 12.87 -9.98 -0.33
CA ILE A 4 12.04 -8.80 -0.12
C ILE A 4 12.93 -7.70 0.46
N ASN A 5 13.11 -6.63 -0.31
CA ASN A 5 14.01 -5.54 0.05
C ASN A 5 13.33 -4.16 0.11
N MET A 6 12.04 -4.07 -0.21
CA MET A 6 11.32 -2.80 -0.14
C MET A 6 9.84 -2.94 0.21
N ILE A 7 9.28 -1.84 0.68
CA ILE A 7 7.84 -1.61 0.81
C ILE A 7 7.44 -0.53 -0.19
N VAL A 8 6.37 -0.78 -0.96
CA VAL A 8 5.75 0.22 -1.84
C VAL A 8 4.37 0.56 -1.28
N VAL A 9 4.18 1.82 -0.91
CA VAL A 9 2.92 2.35 -0.37
C VAL A 9 2.04 2.88 -1.51
N HIS A 10 0.75 2.54 -1.43
CA HIS A 10 -0.30 2.91 -2.39
C HIS A 10 -1.50 3.53 -1.68
N CYS A 11 -2.33 4.24 -2.44
CA CYS A 11 -3.70 4.58 -2.09
C CYS A 11 -4.65 3.83 -3.04
N SER A 12 -5.90 3.58 -2.63
CA SER A 12 -6.92 2.98 -3.50
C SER A 12 -7.42 3.94 -4.59
N GLY A 13 -7.16 5.25 -4.45
CA GLY A 13 -7.73 6.26 -5.34
C GLY A 13 -9.24 6.44 -5.13
N SER A 14 -9.76 6.04 -3.96
CA SER A 14 -11.17 6.26 -3.59
C SER A 14 -11.35 7.60 -2.88
N ARG A 15 -12.57 8.14 -2.91
CA ARG A 15 -12.92 9.34 -2.15
C ARG A 15 -12.98 9.03 -0.66
N CYS A 16 -12.35 9.85 0.16
CA CYS A 16 -12.25 9.62 1.61
C CYS A 16 -13.58 9.67 2.38
N ASN A 17 -14.63 10.24 1.79
CA ASN A 17 -15.98 10.27 2.34
C ASN A 17 -16.88 9.12 1.86
N HIS A 18 -16.33 8.15 1.12
CA HIS A 18 -17.06 6.97 0.66
C HIS A 18 -16.29 5.72 1.09
N ARG A 19 -16.97 4.82 1.79
CA ARG A 19 -16.38 3.53 2.17
C ARG A 19 -16.07 2.72 0.92
N TYR A 20 -14.82 2.28 0.82
CA TYR A 20 -14.29 1.39 -0.20
C TYR A 20 -13.68 0.18 0.50
N THR A 21 -14.50 -0.84 0.68
CA THR A 21 -14.14 -2.01 1.48
C THR A 21 -13.18 -2.95 0.74
N MET A 22 -12.51 -3.86 1.46
CA MET A 22 -11.70 -4.92 0.84
C MET A 22 -12.50 -5.74 -0.19
N LYS A 23 -13.81 -5.97 0.05
CA LYS A 23 -14.70 -6.65 -0.90
C LYS A 23 -14.85 -5.88 -2.21
N MET A 24 -15.01 -4.55 -2.15
CA MET A 24 -15.09 -3.68 -3.32
C MET A 24 -13.76 -3.64 -4.07
N LEU A 25 -12.64 -3.52 -3.33
CA LEU A 25 -11.31 -3.60 -3.90
C LEU A 25 -11.06 -4.92 -4.65
N ARG A 26 -11.46 -6.06 -4.06
CA ARG A 26 -11.37 -7.37 -4.72
C ARG A 26 -12.22 -7.41 -5.98
N TYR A 27 -13.45 -6.91 -5.91
CA TYR A 27 -14.35 -6.85 -7.05
C TYR A 27 -13.71 -6.08 -8.21
N ASP A 28 -13.17 -4.89 -7.95
CA ASP A 28 -12.55 -4.07 -9.00
C ASP A 28 -11.29 -4.73 -9.58
N HIS A 29 -10.42 -5.29 -8.73
CA HIS A 29 -9.22 -5.99 -9.20
C HIS A 29 -9.54 -7.24 -10.04
N VAL A 30 -10.59 -7.99 -9.68
CA VAL A 30 -10.94 -9.22 -10.41
C VAL A 30 -11.76 -8.90 -11.66
N HIS A 31 -12.83 -8.12 -11.52
CA HIS A 31 -13.81 -7.93 -12.59
C HIS A 31 -13.50 -6.75 -13.50
N ASN A 32 -12.87 -5.68 -13.01
CA ASN A 32 -12.55 -4.51 -13.83
C ASN A 32 -11.12 -4.60 -14.39
N ASN A 33 -10.15 -5.05 -13.59
CA ASN A 33 -8.75 -5.17 -14.04
C ASN A 33 -8.41 -6.54 -14.65
N GLY A 34 -9.28 -7.54 -14.49
CA GLY A 34 -9.05 -8.91 -15.00
C GLY A 34 -7.96 -9.68 -14.26
N TRP A 35 -7.66 -9.32 -13.00
CA TRP A 35 -6.66 -10.03 -12.21
C TRP A 35 -7.27 -11.23 -11.48
N THR A 36 -6.42 -12.15 -11.03
CA THR A 36 -6.88 -13.34 -10.30
C THR A 36 -7.33 -13.04 -8.86
N ASP A 37 -6.80 -11.97 -8.27
CA ASP A 37 -7.14 -11.50 -6.91
C ASP A 37 -6.57 -10.08 -6.68
N ILE A 38 -6.76 -9.53 -5.49
CA ILE A 38 -6.15 -8.29 -5.02
C ILE A 38 -4.63 -8.29 -5.28
N GLY A 39 -4.14 -7.21 -5.89
CA GLY A 39 -2.72 -7.04 -6.22
C GLY A 39 -1.82 -6.63 -5.05
N TYR A 40 -2.39 -6.07 -3.98
CA TYR A 40 -1.67 -5.67 -2.77
C TYR A 40 -1.51 -6.85 -1.79
N HIS A 41 -0.50 -6.73 -0.93
CA HIS A 41 -0.29 -7.69 0.16
C HIS A 41 -1.10 -7.28 1.39
N PHE A 42 -1.22 -5.98 1.65
CA PHE A 42 -2.03 -5.43 2.74
C PHE A 42 -2.94 -4.29 2.26
N TYR A 43 -4.12 -4.20 2.87
CA TYR A 43 -5.06 -3.11 2.67
C TYR A 43 -5.51 -2.53 4.01
N ILE A 44 -5.49 -1.21 4.17
CA ILE A 44 -5.85 -0.52 5.42
C ILE A 44 -7.09 0.33 5.21
N THR A 45 -8.21 -0.05 5.81
CA THR A 45 -9.48 0.69 5.72
C THR A 45 -9.44 1.98 6.55
N LEU A 46 -10.40 2.88 6.33
CA LEU A 46 -10.46 4.21 6.96
C LEU A 46 -10.47 4.17 8.51
N ASP A 47 -10.95 3.09 9.10
CA ASP A 47 -10.95 2.84 10.56
C ASP A 47 -9.63 2.22 11.08
N GLY A 48 -8.62 2.08 10.22
CA GLY A 48 -7.30 1.55 10.57
C GLY A 48 -7.19 0.03 10.51
N VAL A 49 -8.27 -0.70 10.19
CA VAL A 49 -8.19 -2.17 10.13
C VAL A 49 -7.26 -2.61 9.00
N VAL A 50 -6.26 -3.42 9.34
CA VAL A 50 -5.31 -4.00 8.40
C VAL A 50 -5.83 -5.35 7.92
N HIS A 51 -6.13 -5.45 6.63
CA HIS A 51 -6.49 -6.68 5.96
C HIS A 51 -5.27 -7.29 5.27
N ALA A 52 -4.95 -8.54 5.61
CA ALA A 52 -4.08 -9.36 4.78
C ALA A 52 -4.81 -9.72 3.48
N CYS A 53 -4.16 -9.48 2.35
CA CYS A 53 -4.72 -9.73 1.02
C CYS A 53 -3.90 -10.86 0.35
N ARG A 54 -3.03 -10.52 -0.61
CA ARG A 54 -2.17 -11.52 -1.24
C ARG A 54 -1.09 -11.98 -0.25
N PRO A 55 -0.83 -13.30 -0.11
CA PRO A 55 0.23 -13.82 0.75
C PRO A 55 1.58 -13.21 0.39
N VAL A 56 2.39 -12.81 1.38
CA VAL A 56 3.70 -12.18 1.18
C VAL A 56 4.71 -13.09 0.48
N GLU A 57 4.49 -14.40 0.54
CA GLU A 57 5.28 -15.41 -0.17
C GLU A 57 5.02 -15.42 -1.68
N ARG A 58 3.92 -14.81 -2.14
CA ARG A 58 3.53 -14.74 -3.57
C ARG A 58 3.68 -13.33 -4.09
N MET A 59 4.25 -13.21 -5.28
CA MET A 59 4.44 -11.93 -5.96
C MET A 59 3.13 -11.12 -6.06
N GLY A 60 3.22 -9.83 -5.72
CA GLY A 60 2.14 -8.86 -5.87
C GLY A 60 1.80 -8.54 -7.33
N SER A 61 0.73 -7.76 -7.51
CA SER A 61 0.37 -7.13 -8.79
C SER A 61 0.05 -5.65 -8.53
N HIS A 62 1.01 -4.92 -7.97
CA HIS A 62 0.80 -3.54 -7.52
C HIS A 62 1.79 -2.52 -8.10
N ALA A 63 3.00 -2.94 -8.48
CA ALA A 63 4.03 -2.09 -9.08
C ALA A 63 4.84 -2.87 -10.12
N LEU A 64 4.56 -2.63 -11.41
CA LEU A 64 5.22 -3.31 -12.52
C LEU A 64 6.75 -3.13 -12.44
N GLY A 65 7.52 -4.20 -12.60
CA GLY A 65 8.97 -4.21 -12.46
C GLY A 65 9.49 -4.32 -11.01
N TYR A 66 8.65 -4.04 -10.01
CA TYR A 66 9.03 -4.04 -8.60
C TYR A 66 8.34 -5.13 -7.77
N ASN A 67 7.28 -5.75 -8.31
CA ASN A 67 6.46 -6.75 -7.60
C ASN A 67 7.28 -7.90 -7.00
N ALA A 68 8.35 -8.37 -7.66
CA ALA A 68 9.10 -9.55 -7.21
C ALA A 68 9.77 -9.35 -5.84
N HIS A 69 10.26 -8.15 -5.57
CA HIS A 69 11.08 -7.81 -4.40
C HIS A 69 10.42 -6.87 -3.40
N SER A 70 9.12 -6.60 -3.57
CA SER A 70 8.40 -5.64 -2.75
C SER A 70 7.17 -6.23 -2.07
N ILE A 71 6.85 -5.65 -0.91
CA ILE A 71 5.54 -5.74 -0.27
C ILE A 71 4.75 -4.48 -0.62
N GLY A 72 3.47 -4.66 -0.91
CA GLY A 72 2.56 -3.61 -1.35
C GLY A 72 1.53 -3.35 -0.27
N ILE A 73 1.54 -2.14 0.29
CA ILE A 73 0.58 -1.69 1.31
C ILE A 73 -0.31 -0.63 0.66
N CYS A 74 -1.62 -0.86 0.61
CA CYS A 74 -2.58 0.10 0.10
C CYS A 74 -3.45 0.63 1.24
N TYR A 75 -3.70 1.94 1.30
CA TYR A 75 -4.69 2.49 2.21
C TYR A 75 -5.94 2.95 1.45
N GLU A 76 -7.09 2.89 2.11
CA GLU A 76 -8.37 3.42 1.62
C GLU A 76 -8.33 4.95 1.53
N GLY A 77 -8.43 5.49 0.32
CA GLY A 77 -8.47 6.93 0.08
C GLY A 77 -7.54 7.38 -1.06
N GLY A 78 -7.03 8.59 -0.95
CA GLY A 78 -6.19 9.26 -1.95
C GLY A 78 -6.92 10.37 -2.71
N LEU A 79 -8.26 10.44 -2.61
CA LEU A 79 -9.06 11.52 -3.15
C LEU A 79 -9.88 12.22 -2.06
N SER A 80 -9.93 13.55 -2.10
CA SER A 80 -10.79 14.39 -1.26
C SER A 80 -12.28 14.10 -1.51
N PRO A 81 -13.21 14.69 -0.72
CA PRO A 81 -14.65 14.55 -0.97
C PRO A 81 -15.08 15.03 -2.37
N SER A 82 -14.38 16.01 -2.93
CA SER A 82 -14.59 16.53 -4.28
C SER A 82 -13.90 15.71 -5.38
N GLY A 83 -13.15 14.66 -5.03
CA GLY A 83 -12.41 13.84 -5.99
C GLY A 83 -11.03 14.40 -6.37
N CYS A 84 -10.52 15.41 -5.67
CA CYS A 84 -9.18 15.95 -5.92
C CYS A 84 -8.12 15.09 -5.22
N ILE A 85 -6.96 14.92 -5.85
CA ILE A 85 -5.81 14.19 -5.27
C ILE A 85 -5.41 14.84 -3.93
N SER A 86 -5.32 14.05 -2.87
CA SER A 86 -4.96 14.54 -1.52
C SER A 86 -4.47 13.40 -0.62
N ASP A 87 -3.60 13.69 0.35
CA ASP A 87 -3.32 12.76 1.45
C ASP A 87 -4.53 12.72 2.38
N THR A 88 -5.33 11.68 2.25
CA THR A 88 -6.57 11.53 3.03
C THR A 88 -6.47 10.50 4.14
N ARG A 89 -5.26 10.07 4.51
CA ARG A 89 -5.08 9.06 5.55
C ARG A 89 -5.61 9.54 6.88
N THR A 90 -6.44 8.72 7.53
CA THR A 90 -6.91 8.95 8.89
C THR A 90 -5.77 8.74 9.90
N PRO A 91 -5.89 9.28 11.13
CA PRO A 91 -4.94 8.96 12.21
C PRO A 91 -4.79 7.46 12.44
N GLU A 92 -5.89 6.71 12.40
CA GLU A 92 -5.93 5.27 12.63
C GLU A 92 -5.18 4.51 11.52
N GLN A 93 -5.33 4.95 10.26
CA GLN A 93 -4.55 4.41 9.14
C GLN A 93 -3.06 4.69 9.28
N LYS A 94 -2.68 5.90 9.72
CA LYS A 94 -1.26 6.26 9.91
C LYS A 94 -0.61 5.40 10.99
N GLU A 95 -1.30 5.20 12.11
CA GLU A 95 -0.78 4.38 13.21
C GLU A 95 -0.70 2.90 12.82
N SER A 96 -1.73 2.38 12.16
CA SER A 96 -1.74 0.98 11.70
C SER A 96 -0.70 0.71 10.63
N MET A 97 -0.48 1.66 9.71
CA MET A 97 0.59 1.58 8.71
C MET A 97 1.97 1.57 9.36
N LYS A 98 2.19 2.40 10.39
CA LYS A 98 3.44 2.44 11.15
C LYS A 98 3.73 1.08 11.80
N HIS A 99 2.79 0.54 12.57
CA HIS A 99 2.96 -0.77 13.20
C HIS A 99 3.17 -1.90 12.20
N LEU A 100 2.42 -1.88 11.09
CA LEU A 100 2.58 -2.86 10.01
C LEU A 100 3.98 -2.79 9.39
N ILE A 101 4.51 -1.60 9.10
CA ILE A 101 5.85 -1.43 8.54
C ILE A 101 6.92 -2.00 9.49
N GLN A 102 6.80 -1.72 10.79
CA GLN A 102 7.75 -2.22 11.80
C GLN A 102 7.69 -3.75 11.93
N ASP A 103 6.49 -4.34 11.98
CA ASP A 103 6.32 -5.81 11.98
C ASP A 103 6.93 -6.44 10.72
N LEU A 104 6.66 -5.86 9.55
CA LEU A 104 7.22 -6.35 8.30
C LEU A 104 8.73 -6.23 8.27
N HIS A 105 9.32 -5.15 8.78
CA HIS A 105 10.77 -5.03 8.84
C HIS A 105 11.40 -6.06 9.78
N HIS A 106 10.79 -6.30 10.94
CA HIS A 106 11.23 -7.34 11.87
C HIS A 106 11.22 -8.73 11.22
N ARG A 107 10.15 -9.05 10.47
CA ARG A 107 9.99 -10.34 9.78
C ARG A 107 10.84 -10.46 8.51
N PHE A 108 11.12 -9.34 7.86
CA PHE A 108 11.88 -9.24 6.62
C PHE A 108 13.00 -8.19 6.78
N PRO A 109 14.10 -8.54 7.50
CA PRO A 109 15.20 -7.61 7.78
C PRO A 109 15.97 -7.16 6.53
N GLY A 110 15.71 -7.79 5.38
CA GLY A 110 16.20 -7.36 4.07
C GLY A 110 15.55 -6.09 3.55
N ILE A 111 14.41 -5.65 4.11
CA ILE A 111 13.75 -4.40 3.71
C ILE A 111 14.65 -3.20 4.05
N ARG A 112 15.09 -2.48 3.01
CA ARG A 112 15.95 -1.29 3.13
C ARG A 112 15.28 -0.01 2.70
N THR A 113 14.16 -0.09 1.98
CA THR A 113 13.56 1.10 1.35
C THR A 113 12.05 1.10 1.49
N ILE A 114 11.49 2.26 1.83
CA ILE A 114 10.05 2.53 1.77
C ILE A 114 9.83 3.63 0.72
N LEU A 115 9.07 3.31 -0.32
CA LEU A 115 8.74 4.23 -1.40
C LEU A 115 7.23 4.33 -1.59
N GLY A 116 6.75 5.45 -2.12
CA GLY A 116 5.44 5.54 -2.73
C GLY A 116 5.50 4.99 -4.15
N HIS A 117 4.36 4.57 -4.72
CA HIS A 117 4.31 4.16 -6.12
C HIS A 117 4.87 5.25 -7.06
N ARG A 118 4.61 6.53 -6.75
CA ARG A 118 5.13 7.71 -7.47
C ARG A 118 6.64 7.87 -7.44
N ASP A 119 7.32 7.27 -6.45
CA ASP A 119 8.76 7.42 -6.26
C ASP A 119 9.55 6.32 -6.99
N LEU A 120 8.85 5.35 -7.60
CA LEU A 120 9.46 4.30 -8.40
C LEU A 120 9.96 4.85 -9.75
N PRO A 121 11.20 4.52 -10.16
CA PRO A 121 11.72 4.92 -11.47
C PRO A 121 10.79 4.61 -12.63
N GLY A 122 10.56 5.60 -13.50
CA GLY A 122 9.69 5.46 -14.68
C GLY A 122 8.19 5.55 -14.37
N VAL A 123 7.78 5.80 -13.13
CA VAL A 123 6.36 5.95 -12.77
C VAL A 123 5.95 7.42 -12.69
N GLN A 124 4.93 7.80 -13.46
CA GLN A 124 4.27 9.11 -13.37
C GLN A 124 2.87 8.94 -12.78
N LYS A 125 2.79 8.89 -11.45
CA LYS A 125 1.53 8.76 -10.71
C LYS A 125 1.55 9.70 -9.50
N ALA A 126 0.37 10.06 -8.99
CA ALA A 126 0.27 10.77 -7.72
C ALA A 126 0.26 9.82 -6.51
N CYS A 127 -0.13 8.56 -6.70
CA CYS A 127 -0.19 7.51 -5.67
C CYS A 127 1.16 7.38 -4.93
N PRO A 128 1.21 7.45 -3.59
CA PRO A 128 0.11 7.30 -2.63
C PRO A 128 -0.51 8.62 -2.15
N CYS A 129 -0.39 9.71 -2.92
CA CYS A 129 -0.91 11.04 -2.62
C CYS A 129 -0.25 11.75 -1.42
N PHE A 130 0.88 11.20 -0.95
CA PHE A 130 1.79 11.82 0.00
C PHE A 130 3.24 11.35 -0.28
N ASP A 131 4.20 11.98 0.39
CA ASP A 131 5.61 11.57 0.34
C ASP A 131 5.86 10.40 1.31
N ALA A 132 5.88 9.18 0.77
CA ALA A 132 6.10 7.97 1.56
C ALA A 132 7.56 7.73 1.94
N THR A 133 8.52 8.42 1.32
CA THR A 133 9.93 8.35 1.72
C THR A 133 10.14 8.87 3.15
N LYS A 134 9.25 9.74 3.63
CA LYS A 134 9.21 10.20 5.03
C LYS A 134 8.92 9.10 6.05
N LEU A 135 8.54 7.90 5.62
CA LEU A 135 8.36 6.74 6.51
C LEU A 135 9.66 5.94 6.70
N GLN A 136 10.73 6.28 5.99
CA GLN A 136 12.01 5.56 6.03
C GLN A 136 12.58 5.40 7.44
N TYR A 137 12.36 6.38 8.34
CA TYR A 137 12.80 6.34 9.75
C TYR A 137 12.25 5.14 10.53
N LEU A 138 11.16 4.52 10.06
CA LEU A 138 10.57 3.34 10.69
C LEU A 138 11.44 2.09 10.56
N LEU A 139 12.35 2.06 9.59
CA LEU A 139 13.32 0.97 9.46
C LEU A 139 14.47 1.09 10.47
N ASP A 140 14.70 2.28 11.02
CA ASP A 140 15.78 2.53 12.00
C ASP A 140 15.34 2.24 13.45
N ALA A 141 14.03 2.09 13.67
CA ALA A 141 13.42 1.95 14.99
C ALA A 141 13.25 0.49 15.45
N SER A 142 14.00 -0.45 14.87
CA SER A 142 13.84 -1.90 15.07
C SER A 142 15.08 -2.54 15.69
#